data_AF-A0A4Y9Q757-F1
#
_entry.id   AF-A0A4Y9Q757-F1
#
_cell.length_a   1.000
_cell.length_b   1.000
_cell.length_c   1.000
_cell.angle_alpha   90.00
_cell.angle_beta   90.00
_cell.angle_gamma   90.00
#
_symmetry.space_group_name_H-M   'P 1'
#
loop_
_entity.id
_entity.type
_entity.pdbx_description
1 polymer ?
#
loop_
_entity_poly.entity_id
_entity_poly.type
_entity_poly.pdbx_seq_one_letter_code
_entity_poly.pdbx_strand_id
1 'polypeptide(L)' 'MTGYDLEVIVLCNQGYSSSLVADTLRTLGLHRAVDVIGGFEAWVALGLPTTGIRRSHPAA' A
#
# COMPACT_ATOMS: atom_id res chain seq x y z
N MET A 1 -9.68 16.56 15.75
CA MET A 1 -9.38 15.22 15.23
C MET A 1 -8.02 14.84 15.81
N THR A 2 -7.97 13.96 16.78
CA THR A 2 -6.70 13.43 17.30
C THR A 2 -6.10 12.53 16.21
N GLY A 3 -4.78 12.51 16.06
CA GLY A 3 -4.12 11.80 14.95
C GLY A 3 -4.34 10.29 14.89
N TYR A 4 -4.98 9.70 15.91
CA TYR A 4 -5.17 8.26 16.07
C TYR A 4 -6.37 7.67 15.31
N ASP A 5 -7.30 8.52 14.85
CA ASP A 5 -8.45 8.08 14.04
C ASP A 5 -8.16 8.05 12.53
N LEU A 6 -6.91 8.34 12.13
CA LEU A 6 -6.51 8.40 10.73
C LEU A 6 -6.54 7.01 10.07
N GLU A 7 -7.22 6.92 8.92
CA GLU A 7 -7.11 5.77 8.02
C GLU A 7 -5.82 5.86 7.22
N VAL A 8 -4.92 4.91 7.41
CA VAL A 8 -3.65 4.85 6.68
C VAL A 8 -3.57 3.53 5.94
N ILE A 9 -3.40 3.59 4.62
CA ILE A 9 -3.13 2.42 3.79
C ILE A 9 -1.70 2.52 3.30
N VAL A 10 -0.88 1.53 3.63
CA VAL A 10 0.53 1.45 3.22
C VAL A 10 0.66 0.46 2.08
N LEU A 11 1.35 0.86 1.01
CA LEU A 11 1.52 0.04 -0.19
C LEU A 11 2.99 -0.04 -0.58
N CYS A 12 3.49 -1.25 -0.81
CA CYS A 12 4.72 -1.48 -1.56
C CYS A 12 4.45 -2.38 -2.77
N ASN A 13 5.48 -2.71 -3.55
CA ASN A 13 5.29 -3.43 -4.81
C ASN A 13 4.75 -4.87 -4.61
N GLN A 14 5.29 -5.65 -3.66
CA GLN A 14 4.87 -7.05 -3.39
C GLN A 14 4.22 -7.29 -2.01
N GLY A 15 4.04 -6.27 -1.18
CA GLY A 15 3.38 -6.37 0.13
C GLY A 15 4.30 -6.61 1.34
N TYR A 16 5.51 -7.15 1.16
CA TYR A 16 6.38 -7.53 2.30
C TYR A 16 6.77 -6.37 3.21
N SER A 17 7.27 -5.27 2.62
CA SER A 17 7.70 -4.10 3.41
C SER A 17 6.50 -3.34 3.98
N SER A 18 5.38 -3.28 3.25
CA SER A 18 4.20 -2.56 3.72
C SER A 18 3.57 -3.21 4.95
N SER A 19 3.63 -4.54 5.09
CA SER A 19 3.13 -5.22 6.29
C SER A 19 3.90 -4.82 7.55
N LEU A 20 5.24 -4.75 7.48
CA LEU A 20 6.07 -4.31 8.60
C LEU A 20 5.78 -2.85 8.99
N VAL A 21 5.60 -1.98 8.00
CA VAL A 21 5.29 -0.57 8.24
C VAL A 21 3.88 -0.44 8.84
N ALA A 22 2.89 -1.17 8.35
CA ALA A 22 1.54 -1.14 8.90
C ALA A 22 1.52 -1.62 10.37
N ASP A 23 2.29 -2.65 10.70
CA ASP A 23 2.48 -3.07 12.09
C ASP A 23 3.14 -1.97 12.94
N THR A 24 4.24 -1.40 12.46
CA THR A 24 4.95 -0.30 13.13
C THR A 24 4.04 0.91 13.39
N LEU A 25 3.18 1.28 12.43
CA LEU A 25 2.24 2.39 12.62
C LEU A 25 1.19 2.07 13.68
N ARG A 26 0.71 0.82 13.74
CA ARG A 26 -0.21 0.37 14.79
C ARG A 26 0.46 0.42 16.17
N THR A 27 1.74 0.04 16.30
CA THR A 27 2.46 0.15 17.57
C THR A 27 2.64 1.59 18.03
N LEU A 28 2.69 2.55 17.10
CA LEU A 28 2.70 3.99 17.35
C LEU A 28 1.31 4.59 17.65
N GLY A 29 0.26 3.78 17.65
CA GLY A 29 -1.11 4.18 18.00
C GLY A 29 -2.04 4.44 16.81
N LEU A 30 -1.56 4.31 15.57
CA LEU A 30 -2.41 4.40 14.37
C LEU A 30 -3.12 3.07 14.16
N HIS A 31 -4.10 2.79 15.00
CA HIS A 31 -4.78 1.48 15.06
C HIS A 31 -5.45 1.07 13.74
N ARG A 32 -5.75 2.04 12.88
CA ARG A 32 -6.40 1.84 11.57
C ARG A 32 -5.42 1.76 10.41
N ALA A 33 -4.11 1.74 10.66
CA ALA A 33 -3.13 1.47 9.61
C ALA A 33 -3.34 0.06 9.05
N VAL A 34 -3.32 -0.11 7.73
CA VAL A 34 -3.44 -1.41 7.03
C VAL A 34 -2.52 -1.42 5.81
N ASP A 35 -2.27 -2.60 5.25
CA ASP A 35 -1.55 -2.79 4.00
C ASP A 35 -2.36 -3.60 2.98
N VAL A 36 -1.86 -3.66 1.75
CA VAL A 36 -2.42 -4.50 0.68
C VAL A 36 -1.57 -5.75 0.53
N ILE A 37 -2.19 -6.91 0.80
CA ILE A 37 -1.54 -8.21 0.61
C ILE A 37 -1.13 -8.38 -0.85
N GLY A 38 0.12 -8.78 -1.08
CA GLY A 38 0.70 -8.89 -2.43
C GLY A 38 1.04 -7.55 -3.09
N GLY A 39 0.82 -6.43 -2.41
CA GLY A 39 1.22 -5.11 -2.86
C GLY A 39 0.53 -4.63 -4.14
N PHE A 40 1.19 -3.70 -4.82
CA PHE A 40 0.70 -3.11 -6.08
C PHE A 40 0.60 -4.13 -7.22
N GLU A 41 1.49 -5.13 -7.26
CA GLU A 41 1.42 -6.20 -8.26
C GLU A 41 0.10 -6.98 -8.16
N ALA A 42 -0.31 -7.37 -6.94
CA ALA A 42 -1.59 -8.03 -6.73
C ALA A 42 -2.77 -7.12 -7.06
N TRP A 43 -2.69 -5.83 -6.72
CA TRP A 43 -3.71 -4.84 -7.08
C TRP A 43 -3.95 -4.78 -8.59
N VAL A 44 -2.87 -4.70 -9.38
CA VAL A 44 -2.93 -4.69 -10.85
C VAL A 44 -3.38 -6.04 -11.40
N ALA A 45 -2.87 -7.16 -10.85
CA ALA A 45 -3.25 -8.50 -11.29
C ALA A 45 -4.76 -8.78 -11.10
N LEU A 46 -5.38 -8.15 -10.10
CA LEU A 46 -6.83 -8.19 -9.87
C LEU A 46 -7.63 -7.21 -10.74
N GLY A 47 -6.96 -6.44 -11.61
CA GLY A 47 -7.61 -5.46 -12.49
C GLY A 47 -8.18 -4.25 -11.75
N LEU A 48 -7.70 -3.96 -10.54
CA LEU A 48 -8.19 -2.82 -9.76
C LEU A 48 -7.72 -1.49 -10.38
N PRO A 49 -8.48 -0.40 -10.20
CA PRO A 49 -8.17 0.89 -10.83
C PRO A 49 -6.79 1.41 -10.41
N THR A 50 -6.03 1.93 -11.37
CA THR A 50 -4.77 2.64 -11.12
C THR A 50 -4.82 3.99 -11.81
N THR A 51 -4.17 4.99 -11.21
CA THR A 51 -3.99 6.31 -11.83
C THR A 51 -2.52 6.53 -12.13
N GLY A 52 -2.23 6.95 -13.36
CA GLY A 52 -0.87 7.15 -13.86
C GLY A 52 -0.75 6.82 -15.34
N ILE A 53 0.03 7.61 -16.07
CA ILE A 53 0.44 7.25 -17.42
C ILE A 53 1.41 6.07 -17.28
N ARG A 54 1.03 4.90 -17.79
CA ARG A 54 1.98 3.82 -18.06
C ARG A 54 3.01 4.40 -19.02
N ARG A 55 4.21 4.75 -18.54
CA ARG A 55 5.36 4.89 -19.43
C ARG A 55 5.65 3.48 -19.93
N SER A 56 5.24 3.19 -21.16
CA SER A 56 5.80 2.04 -21.88
C SER A 56 7.30 2.26 -21.95
N HIS A 57 8.07 1.48 -21.20
CA HIS A 57 9.48 1.29 -21.54
C HIS A 57 9.47 0.49 -22.84
N PRO A 58 10.04 0.99 -23.95
CA PRO A 58 10.21 0.15 -25.13
C PRO A 58 11.04 -1.06 -24.71
N ALA A 59 10.54 -2.27 -24.98
CA ALA A 59 11.42 -3.43 -24.99
C ALA A 59 12.53 -3.11 -26.00
N ALA A 60 13.78 -3.29 -25.56
CA ALA A 60 14.96 -3.15 -26.41
C ALA A 60 14.82 -3.98 -27.69
#